data_AF-A0A0N1EKU0-F1
#
_entry.id   AF-A0A0N1EKU0-F1
#
_cell.length_a   1.000
_cell.length_b   1.000
_cell.length_c   1.000
_cell.angle_alpha   90.00
_cell.angle_beta   90.00
_cell.angle_gamma   90.00
#
_symmetry.space_group_name_H-M   'P 1'
#
loop_
_entity.id
_entity.type
_entity.pdbx_description
1 polymer ?
#
loop_
_entity_poly.entity_id
_entity_poly.type
_entity_poly.pdbx_seq_one_letter_code
_entity_poly.pdbx_strand_id
1 'polypeptide(L)' 'MIARSASEVRFRIRQRFGPLLEDQAIVRLGFDWSEPLACAMVSQAMAHLLMLAAEDPTSSLAEGLDFHIEQRFAS' A
#
# COMPACT_ATOMS: atom_id res chain seq x y z
N MET A 1 8.26 2.58 10.38
CA MET A 1 9.17 1.98 9.38
C MET A 1 8.33 1.20 8.38
N ILE A 2 8.47 1.44 7.07
CA ILE A 2 7.73 0.73 6.01
C ILE A 2 8.33 -0.69 5.86
N ALA A 3 7.50 -1.71 5.61
CA ALA A 3 7.98 -3.08 5.37
C ALA A 3 8.56 -3.19 3.95
N ARG A 4 9.67 -3.91 3.77
CA ARG A 4 10.40 -4.02 2.50
C ARG A 4 10.10 -5.31 1.72
N SER A 5 9.29 -6.20 2.29
CA SER A 5 8.90 -7.45 1.63
C SER A 5 7.53 -7.92 2.10
N ALA A 6 6.88 -8.76 1.29
CA ALA A 6 5.62 -9.39 1.67
C ALA A 6 5.76 -10.25 2.94
N SER A 7 6.89 -10.93 3.11
CA SER A 7 7.20 -11.73 4.30
C SER A 7 7.28 -10.87 5.55
N GLU A 8 7.88 -9.68 5.46
CA GLU A 8 7.96 -8.74 6.56
C GLU A 8 6.57 -8.17 6.91
N VAL A 9 5.73 -7.90 5.91
CA VAL A 9 4.32 -7.50 6.14
C VAL A 9 3.58 -8.61 6.89
N ARG A 10 3.64 -9.86 6.42
CA ARG A 10 2.99 -11.00 7.09
C ARG A 10 3.48 -11.19 8.53
N PHE A 11 4.79 -11.14 8.75
CA PHE A 11 5.37 -11.23 10.08
C PHE A 11 4.81 -10.16 11.04
N ARG A 12 4.68 -8.91 10.56
CA ARG A 12 4.12 -7.81 11.36
C ARG A 12 2.62 -7.97 11.61
N ILE A 13 1.85 -8.46 10.62
CA ILE A 13 0.43 -8.79 10.80
C ILE A 13 0.28 -9.84 11.90
N ARG A 14 1.08 -10.91 11.83
CA ARG A 14 1.10 -11.97 12.85
C ARG A 14 1.41 -11.42 14.24
N GLN A 15 2.44 -10.59 14.38
CA GLN A 15 2.82 -10.00 15.66
C GLN A 15 1.72 -9.13 16.27
N ARG A 16 0.98 -8.40 15.43
CA ARG A 16 -0.01 -7.42 15.89
C ARG A 16 -1.40 -8.02 16.11
N PHE A 17 -1.80 -8.97 15.27
CA PHE A 17 -3.18 -9.45 15.19
C PHE A 17 -3.31 -10.98 15.34
N GLY A 18 -2.19 -11.71 15.42
CA GLY A 18 -2.17 -13.16 15.57
C GLY A 18 -2.14 -13.93 14.25
N PRO A 19 -1.91 -15.25 14.31
CA PRO A 19 -1.71 -16.10 13.14
C PRO A 19 -2.96 -16.25 12.26
N LEU A 20 -4.16 -16.20 12.84
CA LEU A 20 -5.40 -16.34 12.09
C LEU A 20 -5.56 -15.24 11.04
N LEU A 21 -5.24 -13.99 11.40
CA LEU A 21 -5.32 -12.84 10.49
C LEU A 21 -4.15 -12.80 9.52
N GLU A 22 -2.97 -13.31 9.90
CA GLU A 22 -1.86 -13.50 8.98
C GLU A 22 -2.24 -14.44 7.83
N ASP A 23 -2.83 -15.60 8.14
CA ASP A 23 -3.19 -16.62 7.14
C ASP A 23 -4.24 -16.12 6.15
N GLN A 24 -5.12 -15.21 6.58
CA GLN A 24 -6.16 -14.61 5.74
C GLN A 24 -5.69 -13.37 4.98
N ALA A 25 -4.52 -12.83 5.31
CA ALA A 25 -4.04 -11.60 4.70
C ALA A 25 -3.59 -11.80 3.25
N ILE A 26 -4.22 -11.06 2.34
CA ILE A 26 -3.77 -10.92 0.96
C ILE A 26 -2.69 -9.82 0.94
N VAL A 27 -1.44 -10.21 0.67
CA VAL A 27 -0.30 -9.27 0.57
C VAL A 27 0.17 -9.24 -0.87
N ARG A 28 0.06 -8.07 -1.50
CA ARG A 28 0.51 -7.81 -2.87
C ARG A 28 1.56 -6.69 -2.82
N LEU A 29 2.61 -6.82 -3.63
CA LEU A 29 3.60 -5.77 -3.79
C LEU A 29 3.11 -4.78 -4.83
N GLY A 30 3.28 -3.48 -4.56
CA GLY A 30 2.82 -2.40 -5.43
C GLY A 30 1.49 -1.80 -5.01
N PHE A 31 0.89 -1.02 -5.91
CA PHE A 31 -0.39 -0.33 -5.72
C PHE A 31 -1.43 -0.93 -6.68
N ASP A 32 -2.57 -1.36 -6.14
CA ASP A 32 -3.70 -1.88 -6.91
C ASP A 32 -4.92 -0.99 -6.67
N TRP A 33 -5.30 -0.21 -7.68
CA TRP A 33 -6.45 0.67 -7.60
C TRP A 33 -7.79 -0.08 -7.55
N SER A 34 -7.85 -1.35 -7.98
CA SER A 34 -9.09 -2.14 -7.90
C SER A 34 -9.47 -2.54 -6.48
N GLU A 35 -8.54 -2.44 -5.52
CA GLU A 35 -8.81 -2.73 -4.13
C GLU A 35 -9.76 -1.68 -3.52
N PRO A 36 -10.88 -2.09 -2.87
CA PRO A 36 -11.87 -1.15 -2.33
C PRO A 36 -11.28 -0.10 -1.38
N LEU A 37 -10.27 -0.48 -0.60
CA LEU A 37 -9.58 0.44 0.30
C LEU A 37 -8.76 1.48 -0.47
N ALA A 38 -8.07 1.08 -1.55
CA ALA A 38 -7.34 2.02 -2.39
C ALA A 38 -8.31 3.03 -3.02
N CYS A 39 -9.41 2.54 -3.60
CA CYS A 39 -10.50 3.35 -4.14
C CYS A 39 -11.06 4.38 -3.15
N ALA A 40 -11.22 3.99 -1.88
CA ALA A 40 -11.78 4.84 -0.84
C ALA A 40 -10.80 5.90 -0.32
N MET A 41 -9.49 5.62 -0.33
CA MET A 41 -8.47 6.43 0.33
C MET A 41 -7.68 7.35 -0.61
N VAL A 42 -7.61 7.01 -1.90
CA VAL A 42 -6.81 7.74 -2.87
C VAL A 42 -7.73 8.34 -3.93
N SER A 43 -7.49 9.57 -4.38
CA SER A 43 -8.29 10.12 -5.48
C SER A 43 -7.93 9.44 -6.80
N GLN A 44 -8.86 9.38 -7.75
CA GLN A 44 -8.60 8.74 -9.06
C GLN A 44 -7.39 9.35 -9.79
N ALA A 45 -7.20 10.67 -9.71
CA ALA A 45 -6.05 11.35 -10.30
C ALA A 45 -4.73 10.90 -9.66
N MET A 46 -4.71 10.74 -8.34
CA MET A 46 -3.53 10.26 -7.63
C MET A 46 -3.28 8.77 -7.88
N ALA A 47 -4.34 7.98 -8.02
CA ALA A 47 -4.22 6.58 -8.41
C ALA A 47 -3.55 6.42 -9.78
N HIS A 48 -3.89 7.26 -10.76
CA HIS A 48 -3.22 7.28 -12.06
C HIS A 48 -1.72 7.60 -11.92
N LEU A 49 -1.36 8.59 -11.10
CA LEU A 49 0.06 8.92 -10.84
C LEU A 49 0.82 7.76 -10.18
N LEU A 50 0.21 7.09 -9.21
CA LEU A 50 0.81 5.94 -8.54
C LEU A 50 0.96 4.74 -9.48
N MET A 51 0.01 4.51 -10.37
CA MET A 51 0.13 3.47 -11.40
C MET A 51 1.25 3.79 -12.40
N LEU A 52 1.37 5.04 -12.86
CA LEU A 52 2.49 5.48 -13.72
C LEU A 52 3.85 5.31 -13.04
N ALA A 53 3.96 5.67 -11.76
CA ALA A 53 5.18 5.47 -10.99
C ALA A 53 5.50 3.97 -10.78
N ALA A 54 4.48 3.11 -10.71
CA ALA A 54 4.66 1.67 -10.57
C ALA A 54 5.09 0.97 -11.89
N GLU A 55 4.74 1.54 -13.05
CA GLU A 55 5.18 1.03 -14.37
C GLU A 55 6.70 1.18 -14.57
N ASP A 56 7.29 2.28 -14.12
CA ASP A 56 8.75 2.49 -14.07
C ASP A 56 9.17 3.06 -12.70
N PRO A 57 9.45 2.18 -11.73
CA PRO A 57 9.86 2.56 -10.38
C PRO A 57 11.23 3.25 -10.29
N THR A 58 12.00 3.27 -11.39
CA THR A 58 13.32 3.92 -11.48
C THR A 58 13.27 5.26 -12.21
N SER A 59 12.09 5.68 -12.67
CA SER A 59 11.89 6.96 -13.33
C SER A 59 12.07 8.14 -12.37
N SER A 60 12.40 9.31 -12.91
CA SER A 60 12.46 10.55 -12.12
C SER A 60 11.13 10.94 -11.46
N LEU A 61 10.01 10.52 -12.06
CA LEU A 61 8.68 10.67 -11.44
C LEU A 61 8.59 9.84 -10.17
N ALA A 62 8.97 8.55 -10.24
CA ALA A 62 8.94 7.65 -9.09
C ALA A 62 9.92 8.09 -7.99
N GLU A 63 11.13 8.54 -8.35
CA GLU A 63 12.12 9.04 -7.39
C GLU A 63 11.65 10.31 -6.64
N GLY A 64 10.92 11.20 -7.32
CA GLY A 64 10.45 12.46 -6.76
C GLY A 64 9.10 12.40 -6.05
N LEU A 65 8.40 11.26 -6.12
CA LEU A 65 7.05 11.10 -5.58
C LEU A 65 7.08 10.61 -4.13
N ASP A 66 6.72 11.50 -3.20
CA ASP A 66 6.35 11.13 -1.83
C ASP A 66 4.83 11.26 -1.68
N PHE A 67 4.18 10.18 -1.26
CA PHE A 67 2.73 10.15 -1.08
C PHE A 67 2.39 9.55 0.28
N HIS A 68 1.71 10.35 1.09
CA HIS A 68 1.32 9.99 2.43
C HIS A 68 -0.21 10.02 2.56
N ILE A 69 -0.78 8.92 3.04
CA ILE A 69 -2.21 8.81 3.34
C ILE A 69 -2.37 8.68 4.85
N GLU A 70 -3.08 9.62 5.47
CA GLU A 70 -3.55 9.49 6.85
C GLU A 70 -5.06 9.35 6.88
N GLN A 71 -5.54 8.26 7.45
CA GLN A 71 -6.91 8.20 7.94
C GLN A 71 -6.89 8.50 9.43
N ARG A 72 -7.27 9.73 9.79
CA ARG A 72 -7.59 10.06 11.17
C ARG A 72 -9.02 9.60 11.40
N PHE A 73 -9.23 8.78 12.43
CA PHE A 73 -10.58 8.32 12.80
C PHE A 73 -11.51 9.54 12.84
N ALA A 74 -12.50 9.56 11.95
CA ALA A 74 -13.67 10.38 12.17
C ALA A 74 -14.36 9.78 13.39
N SER A 75 -14.32 10.52 14.50
CA SER A 75 -15.20 10.30 15.64
C SER A 75 -16.66 10.29 15.20
#